data_AF-A0A8C6IRZ3-F1
#
_entry.id   AF-A0A8C6IRZ3-F1
#
_cell.length_a   1.000
_cell.length_b   1.000
_cell.length_c   1.000
_cell.angle_alpha   90.00
_cell.angle_beta   90.00
_cell.angle_gamma   90.00
#
_symmetry.space_group_name_H-M   'P 1'
#
loop_
_entity.id
_entity.type
_entity.pdbx_description
1 polymer ?
#
loop_
_entity_poly.entity_id
_entity_poly.type
_entity_poly.pdbx_seq_one_letter_code
_entity_poly.pdbx_strand_id
1 'polypeptide(L)'
;SWQVQQDPSAETTENTAISINCSHPNIGSFEYIHWYRQFPGRGPEFLVSALKGFKQLEDPKGRLSVAADRRSNVLWLARPRLRDAAVYYCV
;
A
#
# COMPACT_ATOMS: atom_id res chain seq x y z
N SER A 1 1.91 -6.25 20.15
CA SER A 1 1.12 -5.15 19.59
C SER A 1 1.41 -5.08 18.10
N TRP A 2 0.38 -5.20 17.27
CA TRP A 2 0.47 -5.08 15.80
C TRP A 2 0.55 -3.61 15.40
N GLN A 3 1.61 -2.92 15.80
CA GLN A 3 1.77 -1.51 15.45
C GLN A 3 2.26 -1.42 14.01
N VAL A 4 1.33 -1.19 13.09
CA VAL A 4 1.63 -0.72 11.75
C VAL A 4 2.01 0.75 11.83
N GLN A 5 3.05 1.15 11.11
CA GLN A 5 3.50 2.54 11.00
C GLN A 5 3.39 2.98 9.55
N GLN A 6 2.62 4.04 9.30
CA GLN A 6 2.39 4.61 7.99
C GLN A 6 2.27 6.13 8.14
N ASP A 7 2.75 6.88 7.15
CA ASP A 7 2.57 8.33 7.12
C ASP A 7 1.08 8.68 7.03
N PRO A 8 0.60 9.71 7.76
CA PRO A 8 -0.83 10.02 7.82
C PRO A 8 -1.39 10.55 6.49
N SER A 9 -0.54 11.09 5.63
CA SER A 9 -0.90 11.59 4.31
C SER A 9 0.24 11.45 3.32
N ALA A 10 -0.12 11.38 2.04
CA ALA A 10 0.79 11.43 0.92
C ALA A 10 0.08 12.16 -0.24
N GLU A 11 0.76 13.09 -0.89
CA GLU A 11 0.18 13.93 -1.94
C GLU A 11 1.07 13.93 -3.18
N THR A 12 0.44 13.99 -4.35
CA THR A 12 1.10 14.08 -5.66
C THR A 12 0.16 14.77 -6.65
N THR A 13 0.70 15.21 -7.78
CA THR A 13 -0.11 15.69 -8.91
C THR A 13 -0.52 14.51 -9.81
N GLU A 14 -1.59 14.70 -10.60
CA GLU A 14 -2.03 13.65 -11.52
C GLU A 14 -0.93 13.20 -12.47
N ASN A 15 -0.89 11.90 -12.75
CA ASN A 15 0.12 11.22 -13.58
C ASN A 15 1.55 11.25 -13.02
N THR A 16 1.79 11.84 -11.85
CA THR A 16 3.06 11.80 -11.14
C THR A 16 3.07 10.63 -10.16
N ALA A 17 4.04 9.74 -10.32
CA ALA A 17 4.14 8.55 -9.49
C ALA A 17 4.32 8.91 -8.01
N ILE A 18 3.76 8.09 -7.11
CA ILE A 18 3.87 8.28 -5.65
C ILE A 18 4.19 6.95 -4.97
N SER A 19 4.89 7.03 -3.85
CA SER A 19 5.16 5.90 -2.96
C SER A 19 4.47 6.14 -1.61
N ILE A 20 3.74 5.13 -1.13
CA ILE A 20 3.12 5.12 0.19
C ILE A 20 3.87 4.09 1.01
N ASN A 21 4.59 4.55 2.04
CA ASN A 21 5.47 3.72 2.86
C ASN A 21 4.70 3.13 4.04
N CYS A 22 5.00 1.88 4.38
CA CYS A 22 4.42 1.19 5.52
C CYS A 22 5.47 0.30 6.21
N SER A 23 5.41 0.23 7.53
CA SER A 23 6.28 -0.65 8.33
C SER A 23 5.48 -1.55 9.27
N HIS A 24 5.91 -2.81 9.38
CA HIS A 24 5.39 -3.81 10.31
C HIS A 24 6.53 -4.36 11.17
N PRO A 25 6.97 -3.63 12.22
CA PRO A 25 8.10 -4.04 13.04
C PRO A 25 7.93 -5.42 13.71
N ASN A 26 6.68 -5.84 13.94
CA ASN A 26 6.33 -7.06 14.67
C ASN A 26 5.62 -8.12 13.80
N ILE A 27 5.78 -8.08 12.47
CA ILE A 27 5.08 -9.02 11.58
C ILE A 27 5.52 -10.48 11.82
N GLY A 28 4.56 -11.40 11.88
CA GLY A 28 4.80 -12.83 12.06
C GLY A 28 5.36 -13.49 10.79
N SER A 29 6.12 -14.59 10.91
CA SER A 29 6.90 -15.20 9.83
C SER A 29 6.13 -15.62 8.56
N PHE A 30 4.82 -15.81 8.66
CA PHE A 30 3.97 -16.29 7.56
C PHE A 30 2.81 -15.36 7.20
N GLU A 31 2.77 -14.15 7.77
CA GLU A 31 1.68 -13.20 7.54
C GLU A 31 1.82 -12.47 6.20
N TYR A 32 0.75 -12.38 5.44
CA TYR A 32 0.76 -11.56 4.23
C TYR A 32 0.58 -10.10 4.60
N ILE A 33 1.33 -9.22 3.94
CA ILE A 33 1.04 -7.78 3.97
C ILE A 33 -0.07 -7.54 2.97
N HIS A 34 -1.12 -6.86 3.41
CA HIS A 34 -2.27 -6.53 2.59
C HIS A 34 -2.37 -5.02 2.42
N TRP A 35 -2.64 -4.60 1.19
CA TRP A 35 -3.01 -3.24 0.89
C TRP A 35 -4.41 -3.21 0.38
N TYR A 36 -5.06 -2.12 0.75
CA TYR A 36 -6.41 -1.83 0.35
C TYR A 36 -6.58 -0.33 0.15
N ARG A 37 -7.66 0.06 -0.51
CA ARG A 37 -8.11 1.45 -0.64
C ARG A 37 -9.53 1.62 -0.12
N GLN A 38 -9.88 2.83 0.29
CA GLN A 38 -11.22 3.19 0.70
C GLN A 38 -11.55 4.58 0.17
N PHE A 39 -12.53 4.63 -0.72
CA PHE A 39 -13.08 5.89 -1.21
C PHE A 39 -14.07 6.49 -0.21
N PRO A 40 -14.28 7.82 -0.24
CA PRO A 40 -15.29 8.47 0.59
C PRO A 40 -16.66 7.80 0.46
N GLY A 41 -17.29 7.47 1.59
CA GLY A 41 -18.61 6.84 1.65
C GLY A 41 -18.67 5.38 1.21
N ARG A 42 -17.53 4.72 0.96
CA ARG A 42 -17.45 3.31 0.54
C ARG A 42 -16.73 2.46 1.57
N GLY A 43 -16.95 1.15 1.50
CA GLY A 43 -16.21 0.18 2.31
C GLY A 43 -14.79 -0.06 1.78
N PRO A 44 -13.96 -0.74 2.57
CA PRO A 44 -12.67 -1.26 2.15
C PRO A 44 -12.65 -2.08 0.84
N GLU A 45 -11.78 -1.71 -0.11
CA GLU A 45 -11.50 -2.49 -1.33
C GLU A 45 -10.08 -3.06 -1.31
N PHE A 46 -9.97 -4.38 -1.45
CA PHE A 46 -8.67 -5.05 -1.56
C PHE A 46 -7.94 -4.64 -2.84
N LEU A 47 -6.64 -4.33 -2.71
CA LEU A 47 -5.78 -4.00 -3.84
C LEU A 47 -4.80 -5.14 -4.15
N VAL A 48 -4.00 -5.53 -3.15
CA VAL A 48 -2.89 -6.46 -3.36
C VAL A 48 -2.40 -7.03 -2.03
N SER A 49 -1.79 -8.20 -2.09
CA SER A 49 -1.05 -8.77 -0.96
C SER A 49 0.20 -9.50 -1.40
N ALA A 50 1.24 -9.43 -0.57
CA ALA A 50 2.50 -10.12 -0.79
C ALA A 50 3.15 -10.53 0.54
N LEU A 51 3.83 -11.68 0.54
CA LEU A 51 4.64 -12.12 1.67
C LEU A 51 6.01 -11.41 1.69
N LYS A 52 6.66 -11.31 0.53
CA LYS A 52 7.96 -10.68 0.27
C LYS A 52 8.14 -10.40 -1.22
N GLY A 53 9.13 -9.60 -1.60
CA GLY A 53 9.43 -9.32 -3.01
C GLY A 53 8.47 -8.28 -3.59
N PHE A 54 8.04 -8.43 -4.85
CA PHE A 54 7.12 -7.48 -5.46
C PHE A 54 5.90 -8.16 -6.09
N LYS A 55 4.78 -7.42 -6.14
CA LYS A 55 3.57 -7.83 -6.84
C LYS A 55 2.97 -6.64 -7.57
N GLN A 56 2.59 -6.84 -8.83
CA GLN A 56 2.00 -5.80 -9.67
C GLN A 56 0.54 -5.54 -9.29
N LEU A 57 0.10 -4.29 -9.46
CA LEU A 57 -1.30 -3.87 -9.39
C LEU A 57 -1.72 -3.36 -10.77
N GLU A 58 -2.92 -3.75 -11.20
CA GLU A 58 -3.47 -3.33 -12.50
C GLU A 58 -4.28 -2.04 -12.40
N ASP A 59 -5.09 -1.87 -11.34
CA ASP A 59 -5.93 -0.69 -11.11
C ASP A 59 -5.93 -0.23 -9.64
N PRO A 60 -5.35 0.94 -9.32
CA PRO A 60 -4.51 1.75 -10.19
C PRO A 60 -3.21 1.01 -10.55
N LYS A 61 -2.63 1.31 -11.73
CA LYS A 61 -1.35 0.73 -12.14
C LYS A 61 -0.27 1.02 -11.11
N GLY A 62 0.40 -0.02 -10.62
CA GLY A 62 1.39 0.13 -9.57
C GLY A 62 2.06 -1.17 -9.19
N ARG A 63 2.77 -1.17 -8.07
CA ARG A 63 3.32 -2.37 -7.46
C ARG A 63 3.41 -2.24 -5.94
N LEU A 64 3.21 -3.34 -5.25
CA LEU A 64 3.64 -3.53 -3.87
C LEU A 64 5.06 -4.08 -3.87
N SER A 65 5.96 -3.49 -3.08
CA SER A 65 7.29 -4.03 -2.78
C SER A 65 7.42 -4.28 -1.28
N VAL A 66 7.85 -5.47 -0.88
CA VAL A 66 8.02 -5.92 0.51
C VAL A 66 9.46 -6.36 0.72
N ALA A 67 10.11 -5.79 1.73
CA ALA A 67 11.49 -6.12 2.10
C ALA A 67 11.65 -7.60 2.48
N ALA A 68 12.88 -8.12 2.38
CA ALA A 68 13.15 -9.52 2.70
C ALA A 68 12.86 -9.88 4.17
N ASP A 69 13.12 -8.93 5.09
CA ASP A 69 12.79 -9.03 6.52
C ASP A 69 11.31 -8.73 6.83
N ARG A 70 10.56 -8.27 5.81
CA ARG A 70 9.13 -7.96 5.82
C ARG A 70 8.73 -6.81 6.74
N ARG A 71 9.70 -6.12 7.34
CA ARG A 71 9.44 -5.03 8.29
C ARG A 71 9.12 -3.72 7.59
N SER A 72 9.48 -3.57 6.32
CA SER A 72 9.12 -2.43 5.49
C SER A 72 8.49 -2.87 4.17
N ASN A 73 7.56 -2.08 3.69
CA ASN A 73 6.95 -2.23 2.39
C ASN A 73 6.52 -0.89 1.80
N VAL A 74 6.35 -0.85 0.49
CA VAL A 74 6.00 0.35 -0.27
C VAL A 74 4.94 -0.02 -1.30
N LEU A 75 3.80 0.70 -1.25
CA LEU A 75 2.84 0.72 -2.33
C LEU A 75 3.21 1.87 -3.28
N TRP A 76 3.68 1.53 -4.47
CA TRP A 76 4.02 2.49 -5.51
C TRP A 76 2.89 2.56 -6.54
N LEU A 77 2.37 3.76 -6.79
CA LEU A 77 1.36 4.03 -7.81
C LEU A 77 2.03 4.75 -8.99
N ALA A 78 1.91 4.20 -10.19
CA ALA A 78 2.68 4.64 -11.34
C ALA A 78 2.21 5.97 -11.92
N ARG A 79 0.89 6.11 -12.08
CA ARG A 79 0.23 7.27 -12.71
C ARG A 79 -1.15 7.46 -12.07
N PRO A 80 -1.22 7.83 -10.78
CA PRO A 80 -2.49 8.07 -10.11
C PRO A 80 -3.21 9.25 -10.75
N ARG A 81 -4.53 9.17 -10.79
CA ARG A 81 -5.44 10.23 -11.24
C ARG A 81 -6.30 10.70 -10.08
N LEU A 82 -7.03 11.80 -10.24
CA LEU A 82 -7.90 12.34 -9.19
C LEU A 82 -8.89 11.30 -8.65
N ARG A 83 -9.40 10.42 -9.53
CA ARG A 83 -10.31 9.33 -9.15
C ARG A 83 -9.68 8.27 -8.23
N ASP A 84 -8.35 8.22 -8.14
CA ASP A 84 -7.60 7.28 -7.32
C ASP A 84 -7.31 7.86 -5.92
N ALA A 85 -7.73 9.11 -5.65
CA ALA A 85 -7.65 9.72 -4.33
C ALA A 85 -8.56 8.98 -3.35
N ALA A 86 -7.95 8.38 -2.32
CA ALA A 86 -8.60 7.51 -1.36
C ALA A 86 -7.75 7.42 -0.08
N VAL A 87 -8.31 6.83 0.97
CA VAL A 87 -7.50 6.35 2.10
C VAL A 87 -6.89 5.02 1.69
N TYR A 88 -5.56 4.90 1.79
CA TYR A 88 -4.83 3.66 1.55
C TYR A 88 -4.35 3.10 2.88
N TYR A 89 -4.67 1.83 3.16
CA TYR A 89 -4.32 1.18 4.42
C TYR A 89 -3.54 -0.10 4.15
N CYS A 90 -2.51 -0.25 4.96
CA CYS A 90 -1.60 -1.37 5.02
C CYS A 90 -1.90 -2.20 6.27
N VAL A 91 -2.02 -3.52 6.13
CA VAL A 91 -2.40 -4.46 7.20
C VAL A 91 -1.49 -5.68 7.22
#